data_AF-A0A2M7XYM9-F1
#
_entry.id   AF-A0A2M7XYM9-F1
#
_cell.length_a   1.000
_cell.length_b   1.000
_cell.length_c   1.000
_cell.angle_alpha   90.00
_cell.angle_beta   90.00
_cell.angle_gamma   90.00
#
_symmetry.space_group_name_H-M   'P 1'
#
loop_
_entity.id
_entity.type
_entity.pdbx_description
1 polymer ?
#
loop_
_entity_poly.entity_id
_entity_poly.type
_entity_poly.pdbx_seq_one_letter_code
_entity_poly.pdbx_strand_id
1 'polypeptide(L)'
;MGDVNFSVNNLRQFLSIKDASVWASDYLDKTISESNISYLIQYGKVKKYGNNGSTLISIKDLKDYYLTFNGQREIDWKKKLGSDLNWSLSFDNLRETDTTKHVHRLHPYKGKYIPQLVEYFIDSHVDQFKKDIYFKKGDIILDPFSGSGTTLVQANELGIHSIGIDISRFNNLISEIKLLDYDFESLSTDINNICKKINDFEEDKKILLFEQELNNEIYKFN
;
A
#
# COMPACT_ATOMS: atom_id res chain seq x y z
N MET A 1 28.44 -14.97 -49.07
CA MET A 1 27.42 -16.03 -49.16
C MET A 1 27.62 -16.97 -47.98
N GLY A 2 26.73 -17.10 -47.01
CA GLY A 2 25.39 -16.57 -46.89
C GLY A 2 25.12 -16.00 -45.51
N ASP A 3 24.23 -15.01 -45.52
CA ASP A 3 23.61 -14.38 -44.37
C ASP A 3 22.87 -15.42 -43.52
N VAL A 4 23.27 -15.54 -42.25
CA VAL A 4 22.43 -16.20 -41.25
C VAL A 4 21.43 -15.16 -40.77
N ASN A 5 20.26 -15.20 -41.39
CA ASN A 5 19.04 -14.49 -40.98
C ASN A 5 18.81 -14.63 -39.47
N PHE A 6 19.09 -13.56 -38.73
CA PHE A 6 18.49 -13.33 -37.42
C PHE A 6 16.99 -13.14 -37.62
N SER A 7 16.26 -14.24 -37.57
CA SER A 7 14.82 -14.27 -37.74
C SER A 7 14.14 -13.50 -36.60
N VAL A 8 13.21 -12.64 -37.03
CA VAL A 8 12.50 -11.57 -36.31
C VAL A 8 11.58 -12.07 -35.16
N ASN A 9 11.67 -13.35 -34.77
CA ASN A 9 10.77 -13.97 -33.77
C ASN A 9 11.30 -14.04 -32.32
N ASN A 10 12.54 -13.64 -32.05
CA ASN A 10 13.14 -13.74 -30.70
C ASN A 10 13.07 -12.45 -29.85
N LEU A 11 12.57 -11.34 -30.39
CA LEU A 11 12.55 -10.04 -29.71
C LEU A 11 11.40 -9.87 -28.68
N ARG A 12 10.48 -10.84 -28.56
CA ARG A 12 9.33 -10.77 -27.63
C ARG A 12 9.50 -11.56 -26.33
N GLN A 13 10.64 -12.22 -26.09
CA GLN A 13 10.80 -13.04 -24.87
C GLN A 13 11.38 -12.28 -23.68
N PHE A 14 12.05 -11.15 -23.92
CA PHE A 14 12.71 -10.36 -22.88
C PHE A 14 12.16 -8.94 -22.90
N LEU A 15 11.73 -8.46 -21.74
CA LEU A 15 11.11 -7.15 -21.55
C LEU A 15 11.99 -6.25 -20.71
N SER A 16 11.96 -4.94 -20.97
CA SER A 16 12.49 -3.96 -20.01
C SER A 16 11.66 -3.98 -18.72
N ILE A 17 12.15 -3.36 -17.64
CA ILE A 17 11.39 -3.22 -16.39
C ILE A 17 10.00 -2.59 -16.66
N LYS A 18 9.97 -1.55 -17.50
CA LYS A 18 8.75 -0.86 -17.90
C LYS A 18 7.80 -1.77 -18.65
N ASP A 19 8.27 -2.42 -19.71
CA ASP A 19 7.40 -3.29 -20.53
C ASP A 19 6.94 -4.53 -19.75
N ALA A 20 7.78 -5.04 -18.85
CA ALA A 20 7.43 -6.13 -17.95
C ALA A 20 6.32 -5.72 -16.97
N SER A 21 6.34 -4.47 -16.49
CA SER A 21 5.28 -3.94 -15.61
C SER A 21 3.94 -3.83 -16.33
N VAL A 22 3.94 -3.37 -17.58
CA VAL A 22 2.74 -3.30 -18.42
C VAL A 22 2.23 -4.72 -18.73
N TRP A 23 3.11 -5.60 -19.22
CA TRP A 23 2.74 -6.98 -19.54
C TRP A 23 2.19 -7.73 -18.33
N ALA A 24 2.84 -7.61 -17.16
CA ALA A 24 2.36 -8.23 -15.93
C ALA A 24 1.01 -7.67 -15.50
N SER A 25 0.78 -6.37 -15.76
CA SER A 25 -0.49 -5.74 -15.42
C SER A 25 -1.64 -6.28 -16.25
N ASP A 26 -1.43 -6.39 -17.56
CA ASP A 26 -2.40 -6.94 -18.49
C ASP A 26 -2.63 -8.44 -18.22
N TYR A 27 -1.57 -9.19 -17.91
CA TYR A 27 -1.64 -10.63 -17.65
C TYR A 27 -2.42 -10.98 -16.37
N LEU A 28 -2.39 -10.11 -15.36
CA LEU A 28 -3.02 -10.32 -14.06
C LEU A 28 -4.31 -9.54 -13.85
N ASP A 29 -4.71 -8.72 -14.82
CA ASP A 29 -5.80 -7.74 -14.69
C ASP A 29 -5.62 -6.87 -13.41
N LYS A 30 -4.38 -6.43 -13.15
CA LYS A 30 -3.99 -5.68 -11.94
C LYS A 30 -2.81 -4.76 -12.21
N THR A 31 -2.80 -3.53 -11.69
CA THR A 31 -1.63 -2.64 -11.83
C THR A 31 -0.38 -3.16 -11.10
N ILE A 32 0.65 -3.52 -11.87
CA ILE A 32 2.00 -3.84 -11.44
C ILE A 32 2.92 -2.67 -11.79
N SER A 33 3.61 -2.10 -10.80
CA SER A 33 4.52 -0.97 -11.04
C SER A 33 5.92 -1.43 -11.44
N GLU A 34 6.70 -0.55 -12.06
CA GLU A 34 8.13 -0.78 -12.32
C GLU A 34 8.89 -1.15 -11.05
N SER A 35 8.55 -0.53 -9.91
CA SER A 35 9.17 -0.84 -8.62
C SER A 35 8.89 -2.26 -8.14
N ASN A 36 7.71 -2.82 -8.45
CA ASN A 36 7.41 -4.23 -8.16
C ASN A 36 8.31 -5.15 -8.97
N ILE A 37 8.49 -4.86 -10.26
CA ILE A 37 9.39 -5.64 -11.13
C ILE A 37 10.85 -5.53 -10.65
N SER A 38 11.31 -4.33 -10.30
CA SER A 38 12.64 -4.11 -9.71
C SER A 38 12.83 -4.89 -8.41
N TYR A 39 11.83 -4.93 -7.55
CA TYR A 39 11.84 -5.72 -6.31
C TYR A 39 12.02 -7.21 -6.60
N LEU A 40 11.26 -7.77 -7.56
CA LEU A 40 11.40 -9.19 -7.93
C LEU A 40 12.82 -9.54 -8.39
N ILE A 41 13.46 -8.62 -9.12
CA ILE A 41 14.84 -8.78 -9.57
C ILE A 41 15.81 -8.69 -8.38
N GLN A 42 15.67 -7.65 -7.55
CA GLN A 42 16.55 -7.38 -6.42
C GLN A 42 16.62 -8.55 -5.43
N TYR A 43 15.48 -9.19 -5.17
CA TYR A 43 15.37 -10.33 -4.26
C TYR A 43 15.49 -11.69 -4.96
N GLY A 44 15.93 -11.72 -6.21
CA GLY A 44 16.19 -12.95 -6.97
C GLY A 44 14.97 -13.81 -7.23
N LYS A 45 13.75 -13.25 -7.14
CA LYS A 45 12.48 -13.94 -7.44
C LYS A 45 12.30 -14.16 -8.93
N VAL A 46 12.83 -13.24 -9.74
CA VAL A 46 12.89 -13.35 -11.20
C VAL A 46 14.31 -13.04 -11.65
N LYS A 47 14.82 -13.78 -12.64
CA LYS A 47 16.18 -13.61 -13.13
C LYS A 47 16.34 -12.32 -13.93
N LYS A 48 17.47 -11.65 -13.70
CA LYS A 48 17.94 -10.55 -14.54
C LYS A 48 18.71 -11.08 -15.73
N TYR A 49 18.38 -10.56 -16.90
CA TYR A 49 19.09 -10.80 -18.16
C TYR A 49 19.67 -9.48 -18.69
N GLY A 50 20.84 -9.54 -19.34
CA GLY A 50 21.52 -8.38 -19.94
C GLY A 50 22.88 -8.04 -19.31
N ASN A 51 23.74 -7.40 -20.11
CA ASN A 51 25.06 -6.89 -19.70
C ASN A 51 25.09 -5.34 -19.83
N ASN A 52 25.92 -4.68 -19.02
CA ASN A 52 26.22 -3.24 -19.08
C ASN A 52 25.00 -2.31 -19.19
N GLY A 53 24.26 -2.13 -18.09
CA GLY A 53 23.24 -1.08 -17.96
C GLY A 53 21.84 -1.43 -18.48
N SER A 54 21.70 -2.45 -19.33
CA SER A 54 20.38 -2.97 -19.73
C SER A 54 19.89 -4.04 -18.74
N THR A 55 18.72 -3.83 -18.15
CA THR A 55 18.05 -4.83 -17.29
C THR A 55 16.83 -5.35 -18.03
N LEU A 56 16.88 -6.62 -18.42
CA LEU A 56 15.82 -7.32 -19.13
C LEU A 56 15.29 -8.49 -18.29
N ILE A 57 14.02 -8.80 -18.49
CA ILE A 57 13.31 -9.86 -17.77
C ILE A 57 12.65 -10.81 -18.76
N SER A 58 12.83 -12.11 -18.57
CA SER A 58 12.14 -13.15 -19.32
C SER A 58 10.63 -13.14 -19.01
N ILE A 59 9.78 -13.05 -20.05
CA ILE A 59 8.32 -13.19 -19.88
C ILE A 59 7.98 -14.52 -19.23
N LYS A 60 8.70 -15.59 -19.60
CA LYS A 60 8.50 -16.91 -19.04
C LYS A 60 8.75 -16.92 -17.53
N ASP A 61 9.85 -16.33 -17.07
CA ASP A 61 10.19 -16.29 -15.65
C ASP A 61 9.17 -15.46 -14.85
N LEU A 62 8.71 -14.35 -15.45
CA LEU A 62 7.65 -13.52 -14.86
C LEU A 62 6.34 -14.30 -14.75
N LYS A 63 5.96 -15.01 -15.82
CA LYS A 63 4.76 -15.85 -15.87
C LYS A 63 4.84 -17.00 -14.87
N ASP A 64 5.97 -17.69 -14.80
CA ASP A 64 6.21 -18.81 -13.88
C ASP A 64 6.10 -18.34 -12.42
N TYR A 65 6.70 -17.19 -12.10
CA TYR A 65 6.58 -16.55 -10.79
C TYR A 65 5.12 -16.27 -10.42
N TYR A 66 4.36 -15.60 -11.29
CA TYR A 66 2.97 -15.24 -10.98
C TYR A 66 2.01 -16.44 -11.00
N LEU A 67 2.25 -17.44 -11.85
CA LEU A 67 1.46 -18.68 -11.86
C LEU A 67 1.64 -19.47 -10.56
N THR A 68 2.88 -19.63 -10.08
CA THR A 68 3.15 -20.31 -8.81
C THR A 68 2.68 -19.48 -7.60
N PHE A 69 2.76 -18.16 -7.68
CA PHE A 69 2.37 -17.27 -6.59
C PHE A 69 0.84 -17.23 -6.37
N ASN A 70 0.04 -17.07 -7.44
CA ASN A 70 -1.41 -16.94 -7.32
C ASN A 70 -2.14 -18.30 -7.28
N GLY A 71 -1.76 -19.26 -8.13
CA GLY A 71 -2.52 -20.51 -8.29
C GLY A 71 -2.29 -21.53 -7.16
N GLN A 72 -1.05 -21.65 -6.69
CA GLN A 72 -0.69 -22.69 -5.72
C GLN A 72 -1.30 -22.41 -4.34
N ARG A 73 -1.32 -21.14 -3.92
CA ARG A 73 -1.89 -20.72 -2.64
C ARG A 73 -3.39 -21.00 -2.55
N GLU A 74 -4.17 -20.55 -3.53
CA GLU A 74 -5.62 -20.78 -3.53
C GLU A 74 -5.96 -22.27 -3.46
N ILE A 75 -5.29 -23.09 -4.27
CA ILE A 75 -5.49 -24.54 -4.32
C ILE A 75 -5.07 -25.19 -2.99
N ASP A 76 -3.90 -24.84 -2.45
CA ASP A 76 -3.37 -25.42 -1.21
C ASP A 76 -4.26 -25.07 -0.01
N TRP A 77 -4.76 -23.84 0.07
CA TRP A 77 -5.64 -23.40 1.15
C TRP A 77 -7.05 -23.97 1.01
N LYS A 78 -7.63 -24.04 -0.19
CA LYS A 78 -8.91 -24.74 -0.42
C LYS A 78 -8.81 -26.23 -0.10
N LYS A 79 -7.66 -26.87 -0.35
CA LYS A 79 -7.43 -28.27 0.01
C LYS A 79 -7.33 -28.48 1.52
N LYS A 80 -6.81 -27.51 2.28
CA LYS A 80 -6.64 -27.59 3.75
C LYS A 80 -7.89 -27.19 4.53
N LEU A 81 -8.60 -26.15 4.07
CA LEU A 81 -9.73 -25.53 4.78
C LEU A 81 -11.08 -25.89 4.18
N GLY A 82 -11.13 -26.52 3.00
CA GLY A 82 -12.35 -26.92 2.32
C GLY A 82 -12.87 -25.91 1.30
N SER A 83 -13.98 -26.28 0.64
CA SER A 83 -14.66 -25.48 -0.39
C SER A 83 -15.31 -24.21 0.13
N ASP A 84 -15.51 -24.10 1.44
CA ASP A 84 -16.19 -22.98 2.09
C ASP A 84 -15.26 -21.76 2.27
N LEU A 85 -13.99 -21.88 1.85
CA LEU A 85 -13.04 -20.78 1.86
C LEU A 85 -13.41 -19.74 0.79
N ASN A 86 -13.84 -18.55 1.24
CA ASN A 86 -13.99 -17.40 0.35
C ASN A 86 -12.61 -16.80 0.01
N TRP A 87 -12.00 -17.29 -1.06
CA TRP A 87 -10.70 -16.80 -1.53
C TRP A 87 -10.72 -15.32 -1.91
N SER A 88 -11.87 -14.75 -2.29
CA SER A 88 -11.97 -13.32 -2.62
C SER A 88 -11.66 -12.39 -1.43
N LEU A 89 -11.86 -12.88 -0.19
CA LEU A 89 -11.53 -12.17 1.05
C LEU A 89 -10.07 -12.35 1.50
N SER A 90 -9.26 -13.07 0.72
CA SER A 90 -7.81 -13.12 0.96
C SER A 90 -7.14 -11.78 0.66
N PHE A 91 -7.74 -10.97 -0.22
CA PHE A 91 -7.18 -9.73 -0.73
C PHE A 91 -5.74 -9.87 -1.23
N ASP A 92 -5.30 -11.08 -1.62
CA ASP A 92 -3.93 -11.35 -2.12
C ASP A 92 -3.64 -10.54 -3.40
N ASN A 93 -4.71 -10.10 -4.06
CA ASN A 93 -4.68 -9.23 -5.23
C ASN A 93 -4.62 -7.72 -4.91
N LEU A 94 -4.70 -7.26 -3.65
CA LEU A 94 -4.56 -5.83 -3.32
C LEU A 94 -3.10 -5.47 -3.01
N ARG A 95 -2.63 -4.28 -3.39
CA ARG A 95 -1.33 -3.75 -2.95
C ARG A 95 -1.48 -3.11 -1.58
N GLU A 96 -0.38 -2.90 -0.86
CA GLU A 96 -0.39 -2.18 0.43
C GLU A 96 -1.00 -0.77 0.32
N THR A 97 -0.76 -0.07 -0.79
CA THR A 97 -1.39 1.22 -1.07
C THR A 97 -2.90 1.11 -1.16
N ASP A 98 -3.41 0.00 -1.71
CA ASP A 98 -4.82 -0.24 -1.89
C ASP A 98 -5.46 -0.66 -0.55
N THR A 99 -4.76 -1.46 0.27
CA THR A 99 -5.19 -1.86 1.63
C THR A 99 -5.01 -0.76 2.69
N THR A 100 -4.55 0.43 2.31
CA THR A 100 -4.39 1.61 3.19
C THR A 100 -5.05 2.88 2.61
N LYS A 101 -6.20 2.73 1.92
CA LYS A 101 -6.94 3.85 1.28
C LYS A 101 -7.22 5.05 2.21
N HIS A 102 -7.21 6.28 1.70
CA HIS A 102 -7.57 7.50 2.45
C HIS A 102 -6.70 7.74 3.72
N VAL A 103 -7.36 8.07 4.83
CA VAL A 103 -6.78 8.39 6.14
C VAL A 103 -6.14 7.18 6.84
N HIS A 104 -6.28 5.99 6.27
CA HIS A 104 -5.74 4.74 6.81
C HIS A 104 -4.22 4.71 6.87
N ARG A 105 -3.53 5.51 6.05
CA ARG A 105 -2.07 5.60 5.99
C ARG A 105 -1.47 6.67 6.91
N LEU A 106 -2.29 7.49 7.59
CA LEU A 106 -1.82 8.53 8.51
C LEU A 106 -0.92 7.99 9.63
N HIS A 107 -1.14 6.75 10.08
CA HIS A 107 -0.31 6.12 11.09
C HIS A 107 -0.24 4.58 10.92
N PRO A 108 0.96 3.97 10.96
CA PRO A 108 1.11 2.52 10.93
C PRO A 108 0.67 1.88 12.26
N TYR A 109 -0.37 1.05 12.23
CA TYR A 109 -0.85 0.31 13.40
C TYR A 109 -0.66 -1.20 13.24
N LYS A 110 0.09 -1.82 14.15
CA LYS A 110 0.31 -3.28 14.14
C LYS A 110 -0.97 -3.97 14.61
N GLY A 111 -1.55 -4.83 13.76
CA GLY A 111 -2.84 -5.49 14.03
C GLY A 111 -4.05 -4.83 13.36
N LYS A 112 -3.83 -3.97 12.37
CA LYS A 112 -4.89 -3.31 11.61
C LYS A 112 -5.57 -4.24 10.59
N TYR A 113 -6.89 -4.22 10.52
CA TYR A 113 -7.66 -4.84 9.43
C TYR A 113 -7.47 -4.11 8.09
N ILE A 114 -7.52 -4.87 7.00
CA ILE A 114 -7.65 -4.32 5.65
C ILE A 114 -9.04 -3.64 5.55
N PRO A 115 -9.13 -2.35 5.17
CA PRO A 115 -10.39 -1.63 5.09
C PRO A 115 -11.46 -2.33 4.25
N GLN A 116 -11.06 -2.96 3.15
CA GLN A 116 -11.95 -3.71 2.25
C GLN A 116 -12.63 -4.90 2.91
N LEU A 117 -11.97 -5.53 3.91
CA LEU A 117 -12.59 -6.62 4.67
C LEU A 117 -13.74 -6.09 5.52
N VAL A 118 -13.52 -4.94 6.15
CA VAL A 118 -14.57 -4.29 6.95
C VAL A 118 -15.71 -3.85 6.04
N GLU A 119 -15.39 -3.13 4.97
CA GLU A 119 -16.34 -2.66 3.95
C GLU A 119 -17.23 -3.81 3.45
N TYR A 120 -16.63 -4.97 3.16
CA TYR A 120 -17.36 -6.14 2.72
C TYR A 120 -18.51 -6.53 3.67
N PHE A 121 -18.24 -6.52 4.99
CA PHE A 121 -19.25 -6.91 5.96
C PHE A 121 -20.30 -5.83 6.23
N ILE A 122 -19.94 -4.55 6.10
CA ILE A 122 -20.82 -3.45 6.54
C ILE A 122 -21.59 -2.79 5.40
N ASP A 123 -21.20 -2.99 4.15
CA ASP A 123 -21.92 -2.43 3.01
C ASP A 123 -23.20 -3.22 2.68
N SER A 124 -23.85 -2.84 1.58
CA SER A 124 -25.11 -3.43 1.14
C SER A 124 -24.98 -4.58 0.13
N HIS A 125 -23.77 -4.94 -0.32
CA HIS A 125 -23.66 -6.01 -1.32
C HIS A 125 -23.94 -7.39 -0.69
N VAL A 126 -24.43 -8.32 -1.49
CA VAL A 126 -24.61 -9.72 -1.11
C VAL A 126 -23.98 -10.61 -2.18
N ASP A 127 -23.49 -11.78 -1.78
CA ASP A 127 -22.86 -12.73 -2.68
C ASP A 127 -23.12 -14.18 -2.23
N GLN A 128 -22.34 -15.12 -2.74
CA GLN A 128 -22.49 -16.52 -2.38
C GLN A 128 -22.11 -16.83 -0.92
N PHE A 129 -21.40 -15.96 -0.22
CA PHE A 129 -20.96 -16.09 1.18
C PHE A 129 -21.72 -15.14 2.13
N LYS A 130 -21.84 -13.85 1.81
CA LYS A 130 -22.64 -12.86 2.53
C LYS A 130 -24.07 -12.87 1.98
N LYS A 131 -24.97 -13.57 2.69
CA LYS A 131 -26.34 -13.83 2.22
C LYS A 131 -27.32 -12.69 2.48
N ASP A 132 -27.01 -11.84 3.47
CA ASP A 132 -27.89 -10.78 3.92
C ASP A 132 -27.13 -9.46 4.11
N ILE A 133 -27.89 -8.38 4.11
CA ILE A 133 -27.40 -7.03 4.45
C ILE A 133 -27.48 -6.88 5.97
N TYR A 134 -26.33 -6.77 6.63
CA TYR A 134 -26.25 -6.70 8.09
C TYR A 134 -26.44 -5.28 8.64
N PHE A 135 -26.12 -4.25 7.85
CA PHE A 135 -26.19 -2.84 8.25
C PHE A 135 -26.77 -1.97 7.15
N LYS A 136 -27.44 -0.89 7.56
CA LYS A 136 -28.02 0.14 6.70
C LYS A 136 -27.55 1.52 7.16
N LYS A 137 -27.63 2.49 6.26
CA LYS A 137 -27.36 3.89 6.58
C LYS A 137 -28.20 4.33 7.79
N GLY A 138 -27.55 4.94 8.78
CA GLY A 138 -28.18 5.34 10.05
C GLY A 138 -28.20 4.27 11.14
N ASP A 139 -27.82 3.02 10.85
CA ASP A 139 -27.56 2.04 11.91
C ASP A 139 -26.33 2.43 12.73
N ILE A 140 -26.13 1.77 13.87
CA ILE A 140 -25.00 1.99 14.78
C ILE A 140 -24.15 0.72 14.87
N ILE A 141 -22.85 0.83 14.60
CA ILE A 141 -21.86 -0.22 14.78
C ILE A 141 -21.06 0.02 16.07
N LEU A 142 -20.93 -1.01 16.91
CA LEU A 142 -20.01 -1.01 18.05
C LEU A 142 -18.78 -1.83 17.74
N ASP A 143 -17.60 -1.22 17.79
CA ASP A 143 -16.31 -1.89 17.75
C ASP A 143 -15.62 -1.79 19.13
N PRO A 144 -15.68 -2.85 19.97
CA PRO A 144 -15.16 -2.80 21.33
C PRO A 144 -13.62 -2.86 21.41
N PHE A 145 -12.92 -3.04 20.27
CA PHE A 145 -11.46 -3.09 20.18
C PHE A 145 -10.98 -2.33 18.94
N SER A 146 -11.37 -1.06 18.85
CA SER A 146 -11.31 -0.31 17.59
C SER A 146 -9.89 -0.04 17.08
N GLY A 147 -8.87 -0.10 17.93
CA GLY A 147 -7.48 0.16 17.54
C GLY A 147 -7.37 1.53 16.85
N SER A 148 -6.74 1.55 15.67
CA SER A 148 -6.60 2.76 14.86
C SER A 148 -7.89 3.19 14.11
N GLY A 149 -9.01 2.52 14.35
CA GLY A 149 -10.34 2.95 13.93
C GLY A 149 -10.78 2.55 12.52
N THR A 150 -10.31 1.40 12.00
CA THR A 150 -10.69 0.98 10.64
C THR A 150 -12.20 0.86 10.47
N THR A 151 -12.88 0.20 11.41
CA THR A 151 -14.34 0.02 11.40
C THR A 151 -15.10 1.34 11.39
N LEU A 152 -14.67 2.28 12.24
CA LEU A 152 -15.29 3.60 12.38
C LEU A 152 -15.21 4.40 11.08
N VAL A 153 -14.02 4.43 10.45
CA VAL A 153 -13.81 5.16 9.20
C VAL A 153 -14.64 4.56 8.07
N GLN A 154 -14.69 3.22 7.94
CA GLN A 154 -15.50 2.59 6.89
C GLN A 154 -17.01 2.77 7.12
N ALA A 155 -17.46 2.72 8.37
CA ALA A 155 -18.84 3.05 8.71
C ALA A 155 -19.18 4.50 8.32
N ASN A 156 -18.29 5.44 8.62
CA ASN A 156 -18.47 6.85 8.26
C ASN A 156 -18.57 7.08 6.74
N GLU A 157 -17.70 6.42 5.95
CA GLU A 157 -17.75 6.47 4.47
C GLU A 157 -19.12 6.02 3.91
N LEU A 158 -19.81 5.11 4.59
CA LEU A 158 -21.13 4.58 4.19
C LEU A 158 -22.31 5.29 4.87
N GLY A 159 -22.06 6.30 5.70
CA GLY A 159 -23.09 7.01 6.46
C GLY A 159 -23.73 6.16 7.57
N ILE A 160 -22.98 5.19 8.10
CA ILE A 160 -23.35 4.35 9.24
C ILE A 160 -22.71 4.96 10.48
N HIS A 161 -23.48 5.12 11.56
CA HIS A 161 -22.95 5.60 12.83
C HIS A 161 -22.07 4.54 13.47
N SER A 162 -21.06 4.96 14.22
CA SER A 162 -20.14 4.01 14.85
C SER A 162 -19.62 4.50 16.20
N ILE A 163 -19.39 3.54 17.10
CA ILE A 163 -18.83 3.75 18.43
C ILE A 163 -17.64 2.81 18.56
N GLY A 164 -16.46 3.37 18.88
CA GLY A 164 -15.22 2.63 19.02
C GLY A 164 -14.71 2.70 20.45
N ILE A 165 -14.23 1.58 20.98
CA ILE A 165 -13.60 1.51 22.30
C ILE A 165 -12.19 0.95 22.11
N ASP A 166 -11.20 1.67 22.64
CA ASP A 166 -9.84 1.19 22.78
C ASP A 166 -9.23 1.69 24.09
N ILE A 167 -8.40 0.86 24.73
CA ILE A 167 -7.73 1.22 25.98
C ILE A 167 -6.59 2.22 25.75
N SER A 168 -5.99 2.21 24.56
CA SER A 168 -4.89 3.11 24.22
C SER A 168 -5.44 4.48 23.86
N ARG A 169 -5.11 5.48 24.70
CA ARG A 169 -5.41 6.89 24.41
C ARG A 169 -4.86 7.33 23.06
N PHE A 170 -3.70 6.82 22.67
CA PHE A 170 -3.08 7.15 21.39
C PHE A 170 -3.89 6.58 20.21
N ASN A 171 -4.40 5.35 20.32
CA ASN A 171 -5.26 4.75 19.30
C ASN A 171 -6.58 5.52 19.13
N ASN A 172 -7.17 5.95 20.25
CA ASN A 172 -8.37 6.80 20.24
C ASN A 172 -8.09 8.14 19.54
N LEU A 173 -6.97 8.79 19.84
CA LEU A 173 -6.56 10.03 19.17
C LEU A 173 -6.38 9.84 17.66
N ILE A 174 -5.72 8.75 17.24
CA ILE A 174 -5.55 8.44 15.82
C ILE A 174 -6.91 8.23 15.14
N SER A 175 -7.83 7.53 15.80
CA SER A 175 -9.19 7.30 15.27
C SER A 175 -9.98 8.60 15.16
N GLU A 176 -9.89 9.46 16.17
CA GLU A 176 -10.53 10.78 16.20
C GLU A 176 -10.01 11.65 15.05
N ILE A 177 -8.69 11.79 14.90
CA ILE A 177 -8.07 12.56 13.81
C ILE A 177 -8.54 12.10 12.42
N LYS A 178 -8.80 10.80 12.25
CA LYS A 178 -9.29 10.24 10.98
C LYS A 178 -10.76 10.53 10.70
N LEU A 179 -11.54 10.86 11.72
CA LEU A 179 -13.00 11.00 11.67
C LEU A 179 -13.47 12.45 11.84
N LEU A 180 -12.61 13.31 12.40
CA LEU A 180 -12.92 14.73 12.59
C LEU A 180 -13.15 15.42 11.24
N ASP A 181 -14.12 16.33 11.25
CA ASP A 181 -14.24 17.34 10.22
C ASP A 181 -13.23 18.45 10.49
N TYR A 182 -12.58 18.91 9.42
CA TYR A 182 -11.59 19.97 9.48
C TYR A 182 -12.08 21.21 8.75
N ASP A 183 -11.98 22.35 9.41
CA ASP A 183 -12.05 23.64 8.72
C ASP A 183 -10.74 23.86 7.97
N PHE A 184 -10.81 23.80 6.64
CA PHE A 184 -9.64 23.95 5.77
C PHE A 184 -9.02 25.35 5.84
N GLU A 185 -9.79 26.39 6.16
CA GLU A 185 -9.24 27.75 6.30
C GLU A 185 -8.40 27.87 7.58
N SER A 186 -8.94 27.41 8.71
CA SER A 186 -8.19 27.34 9.97
C SER A 186 -6.96 26.44 9.82
N LEU A 187 -7.10 25.27 9.21
CA LEU A 187 -6.00 24.34 8.99
C LEU A 187 -4.88 24.95 8.14
N SER A 188 -5.22 25.65 7.06
CA SER A 188 -4.25 26.35 6.23
C SER A 188 -3.51 27.43 7.02
N THR A 189 -4.23 28.18 7.85
CA THR A 189 -3.66 29.21 8.73
C THR A 189 -2.65 28.61 9.71
N ASP A 190 -3.02 27.51 10.36
CA ASP A 190 -2.15 26.81 11.31
C ASP A 190 -0.89 26.25 10.63
N ILE A 191 -1.03 25.63 9.46
CA ILE A 191 0.11 25.13 8.67
C ILE A 191 1.07 26.28 8.34
N ASN A 192 0.55 27.41 7.84
CA ASN A 192 1.37 28.57 7.51
C ASN A 192 2.10 29.14 8.74
N ASN A 193 1.43 29.17 9.90
CA ASN A 193 2.04 29.60 11.15
C ASN A 193 3.17 28.64 11.60
N ILE A 194 2.98 27.33 11.44
CA ILE A 194 4.01 26.33 11.75
C ILE A 194 5.21 26.49 10.80
N CYS A 195 4.97 26.59 9.49
CA CYS A 195 6.03 26.82 8.50
C CYS A 195 6.84 28.08 8.81
N LYS A 196 6.16 29.18 9.16
CA LYS A 196 6.83 30.41 9.57
C LYS A 196 7.71 30.19 10.81
N LYS A 197 7.20 29.56 11.86
CA LYS A 197 7.98 29.28 13.07
C LYS A 197 9.19 28.38 12.81
N ILE A 198 9.08 27.42 11.89
CA ILE A 198 10.20 26.56 11.49
C ILE A 198 11.27 27.39 10.77
N ASN A 199 10.86 28.22 9.80
CA ASN A 199 11.80 29.09 9.09
C ASN A 199 12.50 30.08 10.04
N ASP A 200 11.72 30.71 10.94
CA ASP A 200 12.24 31.64 11.94
C ASP A 200 13.24 30.94 12.90
N PHE A 201 13.05 29.64 13.17
CA PHE A 201 13.98 28.84 13.97
C PHE A 201 15.27 28.51 13.22
N GLU A 202 15.21 28.18 11.93
CA GLU A 202 16.41 27.96 11.10
C GLU A 202 17.23 29.25 10.91
N GLU A 203 16.57 30.40 10.89
CA GLU A 203 17.24 31.72 10.85
C GLU A 203 17.84 32.15 12.20
N ASP A 204 17.70 31.34 13.27
CA ASP A 204 18.37 31.62 14.55
C ASP A 204 19.89 31.54 14.37
N LYS A 205 20.52 32.73 14.45
CA LYS A 205 21.96 32.95 14.31
C LYS A 205 22.82 32.02 15.17
N LYS A 206 22.27 31.47 16.26
CA LYS A 206 22.98 30.51 17.11
C LYS A 206 23.27 29.19 16.40
N ILE A 207 22.37 28.68 15.55
CA ILE A 207 22.59 27.45 14.79
C ILE A 207 23.69 27.69 13.75
N LEU A 208 23.60 28.80 13.01
CA LEU A 208 24.60 29.16 12.01
C LEU A 208 26.00 29.35 12.63
N LEU A 209 26.08 29.99 13.80
CA LEU A 209 27.33 30.15 14.54
C LEU A 209 27.88 28.80 15.01
N PHE A 210 27.02 27.92 15.55
CA PHE A 210 27.40 26.58 15.95
C PHE A 210 27.92 25.75 14.77
N GLU A 211 27.25 25.77 13.62
CA GLU A 211 27.70 25.07 12.42
C GLU A 211 29.05 25.59 11.91
N GLN A 212 29.27 26.90 11.96
CA GLN A 212 30.57 27.51 11.61
C GLN A 212 31.67 27.06 12.57
N GLU A 213 31.42 27.07 13.87
CA GLU A 213 32.38 26.62 14.89
C GLU A 213 32.69 25.12 14.74
N LEU A 214 31.66 24.29 14.57
CA LEU A 214 31.81 22.85 14.35
C LEU A 214 32.63 22.55 13.09
N ASN A 215 32.32 23.21 11.97
CA ASN A 215 33.06 23.02 10.72
C ASN A 215 34.53 23.45 10.87
N ASN A 216 34.81 24.55 11.57
CA ASN A 216 36.18 24.99 11.84
C ASN A 216 36.96 23.97 12.67
N GLU A 217 36.34 23.35 13.68
CA GLU A 217 37.01 22.29 14.47
C GLU A 217 37.23 21.00 13.65
N ILE A 218 36.27 20.62 12.80
CA ILE A 218 36.44 19.48 11.88
C ILE A 218 37.59 19.75 10.89
N TYR A 219 37.73 20.98 10.39
CA TYR A 219 38.84 21.37 9.51
C TYR A 219 40.20 21.38 10.21
N LYS A 220 40.27 21.59 11.53
CA LYS A 220 41.52 21.48 12.29
C LYS A 220 41.90 20.03 12.55
N PHE A 221 40.91 19.14 12.63
CA PHE A 221 41.10 17.73 12.91
C PHE A 221 41.54 16.92 11.67
N ASN A 222 41.05 17.30 10.49
CA ASN A 222 41.40 16.69 9.20
C ASN A 222 42.61 17.37 8.54
#